data_AF-A0A2N2VR19-F1
#
_entry.id   AF-A0A2N2VR19-F1
#
_cell.length_a   1.000
_cell.length_b   1.000
_cell.length_c   1.000
_cell.angle_alpha   90.00
_cell.angle_beta   90.00
_cell.angle_gamma   90.00
#
_symmetry.space_group_name_H-M   'P 1'
#
loop_
_entity.id
_entity.type
_entity.pdbx_description
1 polymer ?
#
loop_
_entity_poly.entity_id
_entity_poly.type
_entity_poly.pdbx_seq_one_letter_code
_entity_poly.pdbx_strand_id
1 'polypeptide(L)'
;MTKRRAFEISPLPFEIAASLAALGQRIAFARKERKQSQRVFSDILGVAPATLVAIERGAPNVQIGHYARALWLLEIQDAFLGSFGLPEIKVSSFLGENQ
;
A
#
# COMPACT_ATOMS: atom_id res chain seq x y z
N MET A 1 30.65 -6.00 -14.78
CA MET A 1 29.60 -6.45 -13.84
C MET A 1 28.25 -6.32 -14.53
N THR A 2 27.58 -7.43 -14.83
CA THR A 2 26.22 -7.43 -15.35
C THR A 2 25.32 -6.74 -14.31
N LYS A 3 24.68 -5.62 -14.67
CA LYS A 3 23.69 -4.99 -13.79
C LYS A 3 22.56 -6.01 -13.59
N ARG A 4 22.55 -6.71 -12.46
CA ARG A 4 21.35 -7.43 -12.01
C ARG A 4 20.24 -6.41 -11.96
N ARG A 5 19.21 -6.58 -12.78
CA ARG A 5 18.04 -5.70 -12.69
C ARG A 5 17.49 -5.88 -11.29
N ALA A 6 16.99 -4.82 -10.65
CA ALA A 6 16.38 -4.89 -9.31
C ALA A 6 15.22 -5.91 -9.20
N PHE A 7 14.80 -6.51 -10.31
CA PHE A 7 13.90 -7.65 -10.42
C PHE A 7 14.48 -9.01 -9.94
N GLU A 8 15.80 -9.14 -9.77
CA GLU A 8 16.46 -10.40 -9.36
C GLU A 8 16.64 -10.56 -7.84
N ILE A 9 15.75 -9.98 -7.03
CA ILE A 9 15.70 -10.30 -5.57
C ILE A 9 15.03 -11.68 -5.35
N SER A 10 14.61 -12.36 -6.44
CA SER A 10 13.89 -13.63 -6.39
C SER A 10 14.79 -14.84 -6.62
N PRO A 11 14.62 -15.94 -5.84
CA PRO A 11 13.58 -16.07 -4.81
C PRO A 11 14.03 -15.53 -3.46
N LEU A 12 13.14 -14.75 -2.83
CA LEU A 12 13.28 -14.40 -1.42
C LEU A 12 13.14 -15.66 -0.54
N PRO A 13 13.76 -15.70 0.65
CA PRO A 13 13.46 -16.71 1.64
C PRO A 13 11.96 -16.78 1.92
N PHE A 14 11.45 -17.98 2.19
CA PHE A 14 10.02 -18.24 2.35
C PHE A 14 9.39 -17.34 3.42
N GLU A 15 10.09 -17.15 4.53
CA GLU A 15 9.65 -16.33 5.67
C GLU A 15 9.46 -14.88 5.24
N ILE A 16 10.33 -14.36 4.38
CA ILE A 16 10.26 -12.99 3.88
C ILE A 16 9.10 -12.85 2.89
N ALA A 17 8.96 -13.80 1.96
CA ALA A 17 7.86 -13.80 0.99
C ALA A 17 6.49 -13.92 1.69
N ALA A 18 6.38 -14.80 2.69
CA ALA A 18 5.18 -14.97 3.51
C ALA A 18 4.86 -13.69 4.30
N SER A 19 5.87 -13.04 4.88
CA SER A 19 5.68 -11.79 5.63
C SER A 19 5.17 -10.66 4.74
N LEU A 20 5.72 -10.53 3.52
CA LEU A 20 5.24 -9.53 2.55
C LEU A 20 3.82 -9.82 2.08
N ALA A 21 3.50 -11.10 1.83
CA ALA A 21 2.14 -11.51 1.45
C ALA A 21 1.13 -11.18 2.57
N ALA A 22 1.47 -11.47 3.83
CA ALA A 22 0.65 -11.13 4.99
C ALA A 22 0.44 -9.61 5.12
N LEU A 23 1.49 -8.80 4.90
CA LEU A 23 1.39 -7.34 4.87
C LEU A 23 0.42 -6.85 3.79
N GLY A 24 0.54 -7.37 2.57
CA GLY A 24 -0.36 -7.04 1.46
C GLY A 24 -1.81 -7.41 1.76
N GLN A 25 -2.04 -8.58 2.34
CA GLN A 25 -3.37 -9.03 2.76
C GLN A 25 -3.99 -8.11 3.82
N ARG A 26 -3.20 -7.64 4.79
CA ARG A 26 -3.67 -6.70 5.83
C ARG A 26 -4.12 -5.38 5.23
N ILE A 27 -3.36 -4.83 4.27
CA ILE A 27 -3.74 -3.64 3.51
C ILE A 27 -5.04 -3.87 2.73
N ALA A 28 -5.15 -4.99 2.02
CA ALA A 28 -6.34 -5.33 1.24
C ALA A 28 -7.59 -5.48 2.13
N PHE A 29 -7.44 -6.09 3.30
CA PHE A 29 -8.50 -6.28 4.27
C PHE A 29 -9.01 -4.93 4.80
N ALA A 30 -8.12 -4.08 5.31
CA ALA A 30 -8.50 -2.77 5.84
C ALA A 30 -9.16 -1.87 4.79
N ARG A 31 -8.68 -1.90 3.52
CA ARG A 31 -9.36 -1.19 2.42
C ARG A 31 -10.79 -1.70 2.20
N LYS A 32 -10.97 -3.03 2.20
CA LYS A 32 -12.29 -3.66 2.00
C LYS A 32 -13.24 -3.34 3.15
N GLU A 33 -12.76 -3.30 4.40
CA GLU A 33 -13.55 -2.87 5.55
C GLU A 33 -14.08 -1.43 5.38
N ARG A 34 -13.26 -0.55 4.79
CA ARG A 34 -13.65 0.82 4.41
C ARG A 34 -14.52 0.89 3.14
N LYS A 35 -14.89 -0.25 2.54
CA LYS A 35 -15.69 -0.36 1.30
C LYS A 35 -15.12 0.39 0.09
N GLN A 36 -13.81 0.61 0.06
CA GLN A 36 -13.14 1.29 -1.04
C GLN A 36 -12.78 0.29 -2.14
N SER A 37 -13.07 0.60 -3.40
CA SER A 37 -12.58 -0.21 -4.52
C SER A 37 -11.07 -0.02 -4.70
N GLN A 38 -10.40 -0.95 -5.41
CA GLN A 38 -8.98 -0.78 -5.74
C GLN A 38 -8.74 0.49 -6.55
N ARG A 39 -9.65 0.84 -7.48
CA ARG A 39 -9.54 2.07 -8.27
C ARG A 39 -9.60 3.31 -7.37
N VAL A 40 -10.61 3.41 -6.52
CA VAL A 40 -10.78 4.56 -5.61
C VAL A 40 -9.57 4.69 -4.68
N PHE A 41 -9.12 3.59 -4.09
CA PHE A 41 -8.01 3.67 -3.16
C PHE A 41 -6.66 3.90 -3.85
N SER A 42 -6.46 3.42 -5.09
CA SER A 42 -5.24 3.73 -5.85
C SER A 42 -5.15 5.22 -6.18
N ASP A 43 -6.29 5.87 -6.44
CA ASP A 43 -6.36 7.31 -6.68
C ASP A 43 -5.98 8.09 -5.39
N ILE A 44 -6.51 7.69 -4.22
CA ILE A 44 -6.15 8.28 -2.90
C ILE A 44 -4.66 8.07 -2.59
N LEU A 45 -4.15 6.86 -2.85
CA LEU A 45 -2.75 6.50 -2.64
C LEU A 45 -1.80 7.17 -3.64
N GLY A 46 -2.32 7.68 -4.76
CA GLY A 46 -1.55 8.34 -5.82
C GLY A 46 -0.70 7.37 -6.64
N VAL A 47 -1.19 6.16 -6.90
CA VAL A 47 -0.50 5.12 -7.69
C VAL A 47 -1.42 4.53 -8.75
N ALA A 48 -0.86 3.85 -9.75
CA ALA A 48 -1.67 3.12 -10.73
C ALA A 48 -2.41 1.94 -10.06
N PRO A 49 -3.61 1.54 -10.54
CA PRO A 49 -4.35 0.40 -9.98
C PRO A 49 -3.54 -0.91 -9.96
N ALA A 50 -2.71 -1.14 -10.98
CA ALA A 50 -1.81 -2.30 -11.03
C ALA A 50 -0.78 -2.31 -9.89
N THR A 51 -0.29 -1.14 -9.49
CA THR A 51 0.62 -1.00 -8.34
C THR A 51 -0.10 -1.32 -7.04
N LEU A 52 -1.36 -0.88 -6.87
CA LEU A 52 -2.15 -1.27 -5.69
C LEU A 52 -2.40 -2.78 -5.65
N VAL A 53 -2.70 -3.42 -6.78
CA VAL A 53 -2.82 -4.88 -6.84
C VAL A 53 -1.52 -5.56 -6.43
N ALA A 54 -0.36 -5.04 -6.84
CA ALA A 54 0.95 -5.57 -6.44
C ALA A 54 1.23 -5.36 -4.95
N ILE A 55 0.86 -4.21 -4.38
CA ILE A 55 0.90 -3.93 -2.93
C ILE A 55 0.09 -4.98 -2.17
N GLU A 56 -1.18 -5.17 -2.56
CA GLU A 56 -2.08 -6.11 -1.88
C GLU A 56 -1.65 -7.58 -1.99
N ARG A 57 -0.81 -7.90 -2.97
CA ARG A 57 -0.17 -9.22 -3.12
C ARG A 57 1.14 -9.37 -2.35
N GLY A 58 1.69 -8.30 -1.78
CA GLY A 58 3.00 -8.34 -1.13
C GLY A 58 4.17 -8.45 -2.11
N ALA A 59 4.04 -7.89 -3.33
CA ALA A 59 5.08 -7.99 -4.34
C ALA A 59 6.40 -7.33 -3.89
N PRO A 60 7.54 -8.04 -3.86
CA PRO A 60 8.79 -7.55 -3.29
C PRO A 60 9.48 -6.44 -4.09
N ASN A 61 9.06 -6.22 -5.33
CA ASN A 61 9.57 -5.18 -6.20
C ASN A 61 8.83 -3.83 -6.06
N VAL A 62 7.79 -3.77 -5.21
CA VAL A 62 7.11 -2.52 -4.92
C VAL A 62 7.94 -1.71 -3.93
N GLN A 63 8.14 -0.43 -4.26
CA GLN A 63 8.89 0.49 -3.41
C GLN A 63 8.27 0.58 -2.00
N ILE A 64 9.11 0.49 -0.96
CA ILE A 64 8.67 0.49 0.44
C ILE A 64 7.82 1.71 0.80
N GLY A 65 8.07 2.87 0.18
CA GLY A 65 7.27 4.08 0.39
C GLY A 65 5.80 3.91 0.01
N HIS A 66 5.47 3.08 -0.97
CA HIS A 66 4.07 2.82 -1.34
C HIS A 66 3.36 1.96 -0.28
N TYR A 67 4.04 0.95 0.28
CA TYR A 67 3.52 0.18 1.42
C TYR A 67 3.30 1.09 2.63
N ALA A 68 4.31 1.89 2.97
CA ALA A 68 4.26 2.83 4.09
C ALA A 68 3.06 3.78 3.98
N ARG A 69 2.88 4.40 2.80
CA ARG A 69 1.77 5.32 2.56
C ARG A 69 0.41 4.63 2.63
N ALA A 70 0.29 3.40 2.14
CA ALA A 70 -0.96 2.64 2.24
C ALA A 70 -1.31 2.32 3.70
N LEU A 71 -0.34 1.87 4.51
CA LEU A 71 -0.52 1.61 5.94
C LEU A 71 -0.95 2.87 6.69
N TRP A 72 -0.31 4.00 6.39
CA TRP A 72 -0.62 5.30 6.96
C TRP A 72 -2.05 5.77 6.64
N LEU A 73 -2.45 5.73 5.37
CA LEU A 73 -3.79 6.13 4.92
C LEU A 73 -4.90 5.21 5.49
N LEU A 74 -4.58 3.95 5.74
CA LEU A 74 -5.50 2.97 6.32
C LEU A 74 -5.44 2.93 7.85
N GLU A 75 -4.63 3.79 8.48
CA GLU A 75 -4.45 3.89 9.93
C GLU A 75 -4.16 2.53 10.58
N ILE A 76 -3.41 1.69 9.85
CA ILE A 76 -3.02 0.37 10.31
C ILE A 76 -1.90 0.56 11.33
N GLN A 77 -2.28 0.57 12.60
CA GLN A 77 -1.35 0.68 13.72
C GLN A 77 -0.52 -0.62 13.83
N ASP A 78 0.68 -0.55 14.39
CA ASP A 78 1.69 -1.63 14.38
C ASP A 78 2.31 -1.93 13.00
N ALA A 79 2.34 -0.95 12.10
CA ALA A 79 3.23 -1.01 10.96
C ALA A 79 4.70 -0.92 11.45
N PHE A 80 5.61 -1.68 10.84
CA PHE A 80 7.06 -1.75 11.15
C PHE A 80 7.76 -0.38 11.31
N LEU A 81 7.15 0.70 10.83
CA LEU A 81 7.73 2.03 10.69
C LEU A 81 7.54 2.93 11.92
N GLY A 82 6.99 2.41 13.03
CA GLY A 82 6.76 3.17 14.27
C GLY A 82 5.43 3.93 14.28
N SER A 83 5.24 4.79 15.28
CA SER A 83 4.03 5.61 15.37
C SER A 83 4.06 6.71 14.31
N PHE A 84 3.12 6.65 13.37
CA PHE A 84 2.86 7.75 12.45
C PHE A 84 1.86 8.71 13.10
N GLY A 85 2.03 10.02 12.90
CA GLY A 85 0.92 10.96 13.12
C GLY A 85 -0.25 10.59 12.23
N LEU A 86 -1.49 10.68 12.72
CA LEU A 86 -2.68 10.36 11.92
C LEU A 86 -2.79 11.32 10.73
N PRO A 87 -3.32 10.87 9.57
CA PRO A 87 -3.60 11.77 8.45
C PRO A 87 -4.59 12.86 8.86
N GLU A 88 -4.19 14.13 8.77
CA GLU A 88 -5.14 15.23 8.78
C GLU A 88 -5.94 15.22 7.48
N ILE A 89 -7.00 14.42 7.41
CA ILE A 89 -7.91 14.41 6.27
C ILE A 89 -8.77 15.68 6.34
N LYS A 90 -8.40 16.71 5.58
CA LYS A 90 -9.31 17.83 5.31
C LYS A 90 -10.43 17.32 4.39
N VAL A 91 -11.58 17.03 5.00
CA VAL A 91 -12.78 16.48 4.33
C VAL A 91 -13.36 17.44 3.26
N SER A 92 -12.88 18.69 3.19
CA SER A 92 -13.49 19.75 2.37
C SER A 92 -13.24 19.67 0.86
N SER A 93 -12.46 18.73 0.32
CA SER A 93 -12.16 18.68 -1.12
C SER A 93 -12.98 17.63 -1.92
N PHE A 94 -13.91 16.90 -1.29
CA PHE A 94 -14.66 15.82 -1.94
C PHE A 94 -16.14 16.10 -2.20
N LEU A 95 -16.66 17.23 -1.72
CA LEU A 95 -17.96 17.74 -2.17
C LEU A 95 -17.68 18.82 -3.19
N GLY A 96 -17.81 18.46 -4.47
CA GLY A 96 -17.91 19.44 -5.53
C GLY A 96 -19.03 20.40 -5.18
N GLU A 97 -18.67 21.65 -4.90
CA GLU A 97 -19.60 22.76 -4.95
C GLU A 97 -20.16 22.80 -6.38
N ASN A 98 -21.34 22.21 -6.57
CA ASN A 98 -22.26 22.66 -7.60
C ASN A 98 -22.94 23.91 -7.02
N GLN A 99 -22.32 25.07 -7.26
CA GLN A 99 -23.02 26.34 -7.41
C GLN A 99 -22.93 26.76 -8.88
#